data_AF-A0A2G4FVK1-F1
#
_entry.id   AF-A0A2G4FVK1-F1
#
_cell.length_a   1.000
_cell.length_b   1.000
_cell.length_c   1.000
_cell.angle_alpha   90.00
_cell.angle_beta   90.00
_cell.angle_gamma   90.00
#
_symmetry.space_group_name_H-M   'P 1'
#
loop_
_entity.id
_entity.type
_entity.pdbx_description
1 polymer ?
#
loop_
_entity_poly.entity_id
_entity_poly.type
_entity_poly.pdbx_seq_one_letter_code
_entity_poly.pdbx_strand_id
1 'polypeptide(L)'
;MIRFDTLSARFRADTGLGGGGAALVLTRGLERIGWRSVREPTPEVLASYLVMLLDACVHEHRDVDALAHGIAAVFRDAGPNLDGGLPPVEAYLPAAEELLQHYVNNDLSERPTPIP
;
A
#
# COMPACT_ATOMS: atom_id res chain seq x y z
N MET A 1 -13.67 -6.61 -3.27
CA MET A 1 -13.12 -7.17 -2.01
C MET A 1 -11.98 -8.12 -2.35
N ILE A 2 -10.78 -7.83 -1.85
CA ILE A 2 -9.57 -8.62 -2.11
C ILE A 2 -9.63 -9.89 -1.26
N ARG A 3 -9.33 -11.04 -1.86
CA ARG A 3 -9.27 -12.31 -1.13
C ARG A 3 -7.93 -12.45 -0.42
N PHE A 4 -7.95 -12.92 0.82
CA PHE A 4 -6.73 -13.18 1.61
C PHE A 4 -5.71 -14.05 0.87
N ASP A 5 -6.16 -15.14 0.23
CA ASP A 5 -5.25 -16.04 -0.51
C ASP A 5 -4.49 -15.32 -1.63
N THR A 6 -5.17 -14.40 -2.33
CA THR A 6 -4.58 -13.62 -3.42
C THR A 6 -3.56 -12.62 -2.89
N LEU A 7 -3.90 -11.91 -1.81
CA LEU A 7 -3.00 -11.00 -1.11
C LEU A 7 -1.75 -11.74 -0.59
N SER A 8 -1.96 -12.88 0.09
CA SER A 8 -0.89 -13.69 0.66
C SER A 8 0.05 -14.25 -0.40
N ALA A 9 -0.50 -14.78 -1.50
CA ALA A 9 0.30 -15.27 -2.62
C ALA A 9 1.16 -14.15 -3.22
N ARG A 10 0.57 -12.96 -3.40
CA ARG A 10 1.29 -11.79 -3.92
C ARG A 10 2.43 -11.36 -3.00
N PHE A 11 2.13 -11.18 -1.71
CA PHE A 11 3.12 -10.73 -0.73
C PHE A 11 4.32 -11.67 -0.62
N ARG A 12 4.06 -12.99 -0.65
CA ARG A 12 5.12 -14.01 -0.66
C ARG A 12 5.94 -14.00 -1.95
N ALA A 13 5.32 -13.71 -3.09
CA ALA A 13 6.05 -13.56 -4.35
C ALA A 13 7.00 -12.34 -4.33
N ASP A 14 6.57 -11.25 -3.72
CA ASP A 14 7.37 -10.02 -3.64
C ASP A 14 8.48 -10.06 -2.58
N THR A 15 8.30 -10.83 -1.51
CA THR A 15 9.28 -10.97 -0.41
C THR A 15 10.17 -12.21 -0.52
N GLY A 16 9.84 -13.13 -1.44
CA GLY A 16 10.65 -14.31 -1.73
C GLY A 16 11.99 -13.98 -2.44
N LEU A 17 12.87 -14.98 -2.52
CA LEU A 17 14.15 -14.88 -3.23
C LEU A 17 13.91 -14.50 -4.71
N GLY A 18 14.42 -13.35 -5.13
CA GLY A 18 14.25 -12.82 -6.49
C GLY A 18 12.92 -12.08 -6.73
N GLY A 19 12.13 -11.83 -5.68
CA GLY A 19 10.92 -11.01 -5.74
C GLY A 19 11.19 -9.53 -6.05
N GLY A 20 10.18 -8.82 -6.53
CA GLY A 20 10.27 -7.41 -6.92
C GLY A 20 10.40 -6.43 -5.74
N GLY A 21 10.24 -6.91 -4.51
CA GLY A 21 10.25 -6.11 -3.29
C GLY A 21 8.90 -5.42 -3.05
N ALA A 22 8.17 -5.86 -2.02
CA ALA A 22 6.84 -5.33 -1.70
C ALA A 22 6.85 -3.81 -1.48
N ALA A 23 7.90 -3.28 -0.82
CA ALA A 23 8.07 -1.84 -0.61
C ALA A 23 8.12 -1.07 -1.93
N LEU A 24 8.89 -1.53 -2.92
CA LEU A 24 9.00 -0.87 -4.22
C LEU A 24 7.66 -0.82 -4.95
N VAL A 25 6.92 -1.93 -4.95
CA VAL A 25 5.59 -2.02 -5.57
C VAL A 25 4.64 -1.08 -4.87
N LEU A 26 4.63 -1.06 -3.54
CA LEU A 26 3.79 -0.15 -2.75
C LEU A 26 4.13 1.33 -2.98
N THR A 27 5.41 1.70 -3.07
CA THR A 27 5.83 3.07 -3.41
C THR A 27 5.20 3.51 -4.73
N ARG A 28 5.30 2.69 -5.79
CA ARG A 28 4.69 2.99 -7.09
C ARG A 28 3.16 3.10 -7.00
N GLY A 29 2.54 2.28 -6.16
CA GLY A 29 1.11 2.33 -5.90
C GLY A 29 0.71 3.65 -5.28
N LEU A 30 1.43 4.08 -4.23
CA LEU A 30 1.26 5.38 -3.57
C LEU A 30 1.41 6.54 -4.56
N GLU A 31 2.44 6.53 -5.40
CA GLU A 31 2.63 7.56 -6.43
C GLU A 31 1.44 7.65 -7.40
N ARG A 32 0.91 6.48 -7.81
CA ARG A 32 -0.22 6.37 -8.74
C ARG A 32 -1.52 6.91 -8.15
N ILE A 33 -1.78 6.63 -6.87
CA ILE A 33 -2.97 7.14 -6.17
C ILE A 33 -2.78 8.58 -5.63
N GLY A 34 -1.73 9.28 -6.09
CA GLY A 34 -1.55 10.71 -5.84
C GLY A 34 -0.72 11.07 -4.61
N TRP A 35 -0.16 10.09 -3.88
CA TRP A 35 0.61 10.33 -2.66
C TRP A 35 2.05 10.78 -2.92
N ARG A 36 2.48 10.88 -4.18
CA ARG A 36 3.80 11.42 -4.57
C ARG A 36 4.09 12.84 -4.06
N SER A 37 3.05 13.62 -3.75
CA SER A 37 3.16 15.00 -3.28
C SER A 37 3.36 15.10 -1.77
N VAL A 38 3.17 14.00 -1.02
CA VAL A 38 3.43 13.93 0.41
C VAL A 38 4.94 13.89 0.61
N ARG A 39 5.48 14.92 1.27
CA ARG A 39 6.93 15.06 1.46
C ARG A 39 7.44 14.36 2.70
N GLU A 40 6.64 14.33 3.76
CA GLU A 40 7.01 13.76 5.05
C GLU A 40 5.80 13.05 5.67
N PRO A 41 5.85 11.73 5.89
CA PRO A 41 6.89 10.81 5.42
C PRO A 41 6.90 10.69 3.89
N THR A 42 8.07 10.43 3.28
CA THR A 42 8.15 10.17 1.83
C THR A 42 7.38 8.89 1.46
N PRO A 43 6.96 8.72 0.19
CA PRO A 43 6.27 7.50 -0.26
C PRO A 43 7.02 6.20 0.04
N GLU A 44 8.36 6.19 0.01
CA GLU A 44 9.19 5.03 0.34
C GLU A 44 9.14 4.67 1.83
N VAL A 45 9.17 5.68 2.69
CA VAL A 45 9.04 5.50 4.14
C VAL A 45 7.63 4.99 4.46
N LEU A 46 6.62 5.60 3.85
CA LEU A 46 5.23 5.20 3.99
C LEU A 46 5.04 3.74 3.53
N ALA A 47 5.56 3.38 2.36
CA ALA A 47 5.52 2.01 1.83
C ALA A 47 6.15 0.99 2.81
N SER A 48 7.22 1.36 3.50
CA SER A 48 7.85 0.50 4.51
C SER A 48 6.92 0.21 5.69
N TYR A 49 6.11 1.18 6.12
CA TYR A 49 5.07 0.97 7.12
C TYR A 49 3.98 0.02 6.62
N LEU A 50 3.56 0.17 5.36
CA LEU A 50 2.54 -0.68 4.75
C LEU A 50 3.02 -2.13 4.57
N VAL A 51 4.32 -2.35 4.31
CA VAL A 51 4.91 -3.70 4.29
C VAL A 51 4.75 -4.39 5.64
N MET A 52 4.94 -3.69 6.76
CA MET A 52 4.72 -4.28 8.09
C MET A 52 3.27 -4.67 8.32
N LEU A 53 2.31 -3.86 7.85
CA LEU A 53 0.88 -4.20 7.93
C LEU A 53 0.52 -5.41 7.06
N LEU A 54 1.08 -5.49 5.85
CA LEU A 54 0.91 -6.67 4.99
C LEU A 54 1.50 -7.93 5.63
N ASP A 55 2.68 -7.82 6.24
CA ASP A 55 3.32 -8.94 6.93
C ASP A 55 2.46 -9.46 8.09
N ALA A 56 1.99 -8.57 8.95
CA ALA A 56 1.07 -8.91 10.04
C ALA A 56 -0.24 -9.51 9.52
N CYS A 57 -0.80 -8.98 8.43
CA CYS A 57 -1.98 -9.57 7.82
C CYS A 57 -1.72 -10.99 7.32
N VAL A 58 -0.60 -11.23 6.64
CA VAL A 58 -0.27 -12.52 6.02
C VAL A 58 0.12 -13.59 7.05
N HIS A 59 0.83 -13.20 8.10
CA HIS A 59 1.42 -14.13 9.07
C HIS A 59 0.65 -14.22 10.38
N GLU A 60 -0.20 -13.25 10.71
CA GLU A 60 -0.94 -13.20 11.97
C GLU A 60 -2.46 -13.27 11.75
N HIS A 61 -3.13 -12.12 11.62
CA HIS A 61 -4.58 -12.01 11.81
C HIS A 61 -5.42 -12.44 10.60
N ARG A 62 -4.84 -12.48 9.39
CA ARG A 62 -5.51 -12.93 8.13
C ARG A 62 -6.82 -12.21 7.81
N ASP A 63 -6.91 -10.96 8.23
CA ASP A 63 -8.09 -10.11 8.07
C ASP A 63 -7.75 -8.94 7.15
N VAL A 64 -8.30 -9.01 5.93
CA VAL A 64 -8.07 -8.02 4.87
C VAL A 64 -8.82 -6.71 5.16
N ASP A 65 -9.96 -6.78 5.85
CA ASP A 65 -10.72 -5.59 6.23
C ASP A 65 -9.96 -4.83 7.33
N ALA A 66 -9.43 -5.54 8.32
CA ALA A 66 -8.56 -4.95 9.35
C ALA A 66 -7.29 -4.33 8.74
N LEU A 67 -6.70 -4.97 7.73
CA LEU A 67 -5.57 -4.41 6.98
C LEU A 67 -5.94 -3.10 6.29
N ALA A 68 -7.08 -3.06 5.56
CA ALA A 68 -7.52 -1.84 4.87
C ALA A 68 -7.72 -0.67 5.86
N HIS A 69 -8.30 -0.94 7.03
CA HIS A 69 -8.44 0.06 8.10
C HIS A 69 -7.09 0.50 8.67
N GLY A 70 -6.13 -0.42 8.83
CA GLY A 70 -4.77 -0.10 9.27
C GLY A 70 -4.05 0.82 8.27
N ILE A 71 -4.16 0.54 6.98
CA ILE A 71 -3.60 1.40 5.92
C ILE A 71 -4.28 2.77 5.90
N ALA A 72 -5.61 2.81 6.03
CA ALA A 72 -6.35 4.06 6.10
C ALA A 72 -5.96 4.92 7.32
N ALA A 73 -5.66 4.29 8.46
CA ALA A 73 -5.14 4.99 9.62
C ALA A 73 -3.75 5.59 9.36
N VAL A 74 -2.85 4.83 8.73
CA VAL A 74 -1.53 5.34 8.31
C VAL A 74 -1.67 6.51 7.34
N PHE A 75 -2.61 6.45 6.39
CA PHE A 75 -2.91 7.56 5.48
C PHE A 75 -3.41 8.79 6.23
N ARG A 76 -4.32 8.62 7.18
CA ARG A 76 -4.77 9.75 8.00
C ARG A 76 -3.61 10.43 8.73
N ASP A 77 -2.70 9.64 9.31
CA ASP A 77 -1.58 10.17 10.11
C ASP A 77 -0.48 10.81 9.24
N ALA A 78 -0.29 10.31 8.02
CA ALA A 78 0.71 10.82 7.06
C ALA A 78 0.16 11.89 6.09
N GLY A 79 -1.16 12.00 5.97
CA GLY A 79 -1.83 12.88 5.02
C GLY A 79 -1.69 14.36 5.37
N PRO A 80 -1.77 15.26 4.38
CA PRO A 80 -1.74 16.70 4.64
C PRO A 80 -2.96 17.12 5.46
N ASN A 81 -2.76 18.00 6.44
CA ASN A 81 -3.86 18.66 7.13
C ASN A 81 -4.65 19.51 6.12
N LEU A 82 -5.86 19.07 5.77
CA LEU A 82 -6.77 19.81 4.90
C LEU A 82 -7.62 20.75 5.79
N ASP A 83 -7.41 22.05 5.64
CA ASP A 83 -8.33 23.13 6.07
C ASP A 83 -8.96 23.02 7.47
N GLY A 84 -8.15 22.66 8.47
CA GLY A 84 -8.50 22.83 9.90
C GLY A 84 -9.08 21.61 10.62
N GLY A 85 -9.10 20.44 10.00
CA GLY A 85 -9.41 19.18 10.69
C GLY A 85 -8.85 17.96 9.97
N LEU A 86 -8.45 16.94 10.74
CA LEU A 86 -8.09 15.62 10.21
C LEU A 86 -9.39 14.84 9.92
N PRO A 87 -9.68 14.49 8.65
CA PRO A 87 -10.80 13.61 8.33
C PRO A 87 -10.73 12.30 9.14
N PRO A 88 -11.87 11.64 9.38
CA PRO A 88 -11.89 10.35 10.06
C PRO A 88 -11.23 9.27 9.18
N VAL A 89 -10.80 8.15 9.78
CA VAL A 89 -10.07 7.08 9.08
C VAL A 89 -10.85 6.55 7.89
N GLU A 90 -12.17 6.48 8.02
CA GLU A 90 -13.11 5.98 7.02
C GLU A 90 -13.06 6.78 5.71
N ALA A 91 -12.66 8.05 5.76
CA ALA A 91 -12.47 8.88 4.57
C ALA A 91 -11.29 8.41 3.70
N TYR A 92 -10.34 7.66 4.29
CA TYR A 92 -9.15 7.14 3.62
C TYR A 92 -9.30 5.68 3.16
N LEU A 93 -10.37 4.99 3.56
CA LEU A 93 -10.63 3.59 3.16
C LEU A 93 -10.64 3.39 1.64
N PRO A 94 -11.28 4.25 0.82
CA PRO A 94 -11.27 4.07 -0.64
C PRO A 94 -9.84 4.07 -1.22
N ALA A 95 -8.97 4.95 -0.72
CA ALA A 95 -7.57 5.02 -1.17
C ALA A 95 -6.77 3.80 -0.69
N ALA A 96 -7.02 3.32 0.53
CA ALA A 96 -6.38 2.11 1.05
C ALA A 96 -6.76 0.86 0.22
N GLU A 97 -8.04 0.72 -0.11
CA GLU A 97 -8.56 -0.36 -0.95
C GLU A 97 -8.01 -0.27 -2.38
N GLU A 98 -7.95 0.92 -2.96
CA GLU A 98 -7.36 1.15 -4.29
C GLU A 98 -5.87 0.76 -4.32
N LEU A 99 -5.10 1.14 -3.30
CA LEU A 99 -3.70 0.75 -3.18
C LEU A 99 -3.54 -0.78 -3.11
N LEU A 100 -4.33 -1.43 -2.25
CA LEU A 100 -4.29 -2.89 -2.14
C LEU A 100 -4.69 -3.58 -3.45
N GLN A 101 -5.66 -3.01 -4.18
CA GLN A 101 -6.09 -3.54 -5.46
C GLN A 101 -4.97 -3.46 -6.50
N HIS A 102 -4.27 -2.33 -6.57
CA HIS A 102 -3.09 -2.17 -7.43
C HIS A 102 -1.94 -3.10 -7.03
N TYR A 103 -1.71 -3.26 -5.72
CA TYR A 103 -0.68 -4.15 -5.21
C TYR A 103 -0.93 -5.61 -5.63
N VAL A 104 -2.17 -6.10 -5.46
CA VAL A 104 -2.53 -7.49 -5.77
C VAL A 104 -2.59 -7.76 -7.27
N ASN A 105 -3.08 -6.81 -8.07
CA ASN A 105 -3.21 -6.99 -9.53
C ASN A 105 -1.88 -6.90 -10.28
N ASN A 106 -0.79 -6.50 -9.61
CA ASN A 106 0.52 -6.34 -10.24
C ASN A 106 0.54 -5.27 -11.37
N ASP A 107 -0.40 -4.32 -11.34
CA ASP A 107 -0.50 -3.20 -12.31
C ASP A 107 0.71 -2.24 -12.25
N LEU A 108 1.61 -2.48 -11.31
CA LEU A 108 2.76 -1.63 -10.95
C LEU A 108 4.10 -2.27 -11.32
N SER A 109 4.07 -3.47 -11.92
CA SER A 109 5.25 -4.27 -12.25
C SER A 109 5.94 -3.93 -13.55
N GLU A 110 5.44 -2.94 -14.30
CA GLU A 110 6.06 -2.57 -15.56
C GLU A 110 7.53 -2.18 -15.29
N ARG A 111 8.42 -2.99 -15.88
CA ARG A 111 9.81 -2.60 -16.11
C ARG A 111 9.76 -1.30 -16.92
N PRO A 112 10.64 -0.32 -16.64
CA PRO A 112 10.82 0.76 -17.60
C PRO A 112 11.11 0.13 -18.97
N THR A 113 10.26 0.42 -19.96
CA THR A 113 10.57 0.14 -21.36
C THR A 113 11.94 0.74 -21.65
N PRO A 114 12.92 -0.04 -22.16
CA PRO A 114 14.18 0.55 -22.59
C PRO A 114 13.84 1.58 -23.68
N ILE A 115 14.25 2.83 -23.45
CA ILE A 115 14.15 3.87 -24.47
C ILE A 115 15.06 3.43 -25.62
N PRO A 116 14.57 3.37 -26.87
CA PRO A 116 15.38 2.98 -28.03
C PRO A 116 16.53 3.94 -28.30
#